data_AF-A0A1S6KKP4-F1
#
_entry.id   AF-A0A1S6KKP4-F1
#
_cell.length_a   1.000
_cell.length_b   1.000
_cell.length_c   1.000
_cell.angle_alpha   90.00
_cell.angle_beta   90.00
_cell.angle_gamma   90.00
#
_symmetry.space_group_name_H-M   'P 1'
#
loop_
_entity.id
_entity.type
_entity.pdbx_description
1 polymer ?
#
loop_
_entity_poly.entity_id
_entity_poly.type
_entity_poly.pdbx_seq_one_letter_code
_entity_poly.pdbx_strand_id
1 'polypeptide(L)'
;MNKLMFQMLAAFAEFERSMIRERQKEGIAKAKAKGLYKGRKRKVDYSEVQNAMRKERATFRSVARQFGVGVATVQRALKIDIKNGD
;
A
#
# COMPACT_ATOMS: atom_id res chain seq x y z
N MET A 1 47.50 -7.86 -6.25
CA MET A 1 46.64 -7.25 -7.29
C MET A 1 45.15 -7.58 -7.16
N ASN A 2 44.73 -8.81 -6.82
CA ASN A 2 43.31 -9.18 -6.76
C ASN A 2 42.43 -8.31 -5.84
N LYS A 3 42.89 -7.96 -4.63
CA LYS A 3 42.10 -7.17 -3.67
C LYS A 3 41.75 -5.76 -4.17
N LEU A 4 42.68 -5.08 -4.84
CA LEU A 4 42.47 -3.73 -5.35
C LEU A 4 41.44 -3.71 -6.49
N MET A 5 41.51 -4.68 -7.41
CA MET A 5 40.54 -4.80 -8.50
C MET A 5 39.13 -5.09 -7.96
N PHE A 6 39.00 -5.97 -6.97
CA PHE A 6 37.70 -6.21 -6.32
C PHE A 6 37.14 -4.95 -5.64
N GLN A 7 37.98 -4.18 -4.95
CA GLN A 7 37.54 -2.92 -4.33
C GLN A 7 37.09 -1.88 -5.37
N MET A 8 37.82 -1.76 -6.47
CA MET A 8 37.46 -0.85 -7.56
C MET A 8 36.13 -1.26 -8.21
N LEU A 9 35.93 -2.55 -8.50
CA LEU A 9 34.67 -3.07 -9.04
C LEU A 9 33.50 -2.85 -8.07
N ALA A 10 33.71 -3.02 -6.77
CA ALA A 10 32.70 -2.73 -5.75
C ALA A 10 32.32 -1.25 -5.73
N ALA A 11 33.30 -0.35 -5.80
CA ALA A 11 33.06 1.10 -5.86
C ALA A 11 32.24 1.50 -7.10
N PHE A 12 32.53 0.91 -8.27
CA PHE A 12 31.74 1.11 -9.48
C PHE A 12 30.30 0.62 -9.33
N ALA A 13 30.11 -0.58 -8.76
CA ALA A 13 28.77 -1.12 -8.52
C ALA A 13 27.95 -0.22 -7.57
N GLU A 14 28.57 0.35 -6.54
CA GLU A 14 27.94 1.32 -5.64
C GLU A 14 27.57 2.61 -6.35
N PHE A 15 28.47 3.13 -7.20
CA PHE A 15 28.24 4.33 -8.00
C PHE A 15 27.08 4.16 -9.00
N GLU A 16 27.05 3.06 -9.75
CA GLU A 16 25.94 2.79 -10.67
C GLU A 16 24.61 2.67 -9.91
N ARG A 17 24.63 2.00 -8.75
CA ARG A 17 23.44 1.85 -7.92
C ARG A 17 22.94 3.18 -7.36
N SER A 18 23.84 4.11 -7.01
CA SER A 18 23.44 5.44 -6.54
C SER A 18 22.76 6.24 -7.67
N MET A 19 23.33 6.22 -8.88
CA MET A 19 22.73 6.87 -10.06
C MET A 19 21.35 6.31 -10.42
N ILE A 20 21.18 4.98 -10.38
CA ILE A 20 19.87 4.34 -10.63
C ILE A 20 18.83 4.81 -9.61
N ARG A 21 19.20 4.88 -8.32
CA ARG A 21 18.30 5.35 -7.26
C ARG A 21 17.93 6.81 -7.40
N GLU A 22 18.86 7.66 -7.82
CA GLU A 22 18.59 9.07 -8.06
C GLU A 22 17.55 9.26 -9.16
N ARG A 23 17.74 8.61 -10.31
CA ARG A 23 16.76 8.62 -11.41
C ARG A 23 15.40 8.04 -10.99
N GLN A 24 15.40 6.97 -10.20
CA GLN A 24 14.17 6.41 -9.65
C GLN A 24 13.44 7.42 -8.76
N LYS A 25 14.17 8.14 -7.90
CA LYS A 25 13.62 9.16 -7.01
C LYS A 25 12.97 10.30 -7.79
N GLU A 26 13.62 10.77 -8.85
CA GLU A 26 13.04 11.77 -9.77
C GLU A 26 11.76 11.27 -10.43
N GLY A 27 11.78 10.02 -10.92
CA GLY A 27 10.59 9.39 -11.51
C GLY A 27 9.43 9.28 -10.53
N ILE A 28 9.70 8.84 -9.29
CA ILE A 28 8.72 8.77 -8.21
C ILE A 28 8.16 10.17 -7.91
N ALA A 29 9.02 11.20 -7.83
CA ALA A 29 8.59 12.57 -7.56
C ALA A 29 7.63 13.09 -8.65
N LYS A 30 7.97 12.88 -9.93
CA LYS A 30 7.09 13.22 -11.06
C LYS A 30 5.76 12.46 -11.00
N ALA A 31 5.78 11.17 -10.68
CA ALA A 31 4.56 10.37 -10.58
C ALA A 31 3.69 10.73 -9.36
N LYS A 32 4.30 11.13 -8.24
CA LYS A 32 3.59 11.70 -7.08
C LYS A 32 2.95 13.04 -7.41
N ALA A 33 3.66 13.94 -8.10
CA ALA A 33 3.11 15.22 -8.54
C ALA A 33 1.91 15.04 -9.48
N LYS A 34 1.93 13.99 -10.33
CA LYS A 34 0.80 13.59 -11.19
C LYS A 34 -0.33 12.86 -10.44
N GLY A 35 -0.21 12.61 -9.14
CA GLY A 35 -1.23 11.93 -8.34
C GLY A 35 -1.44 10.45 -8.68
N LEU A 36 -0.46 9.79 -9.31
CA LEU A 36 -0.58 8.38 -9.74
C LEU A 36 -0.56 7.39 -8.56
N TYR A 37 0.10 7.75 -7.46
CA TYR A 37 0.17 6.91 -6.26
C TYR A 37 -1.12 6.98 -5.45
N LYS A 38 -2.06 6.08 -5.74
CA LYS A 38 -3.33 5.93 -5.00
C LYS A 38 -3.27 4.88 -3.87
N GLY A 39 -2.06 4.44 -3.53
CA GLY A 39 -1.83 3.38 -2.55
C GLY A 39 -2.33 2.00 -2.99
N ARG A 40 -2.46 1.09 -2.03
CA ARG A 40 -2.99 -0.26 -2.30
C ARG A 40 -4.49 -0.15 -2.61
N LYS A 41 -4.92 -0.68 -3.76
CA LYS A 41 -6.34 -0.83 -4.07
C LYS A 41 -7.02 -1.67 -2.98
N ARG A 42 -8.15 -1.19 -2.48
CA ARG A 42 -8.96 -1.92 -1.50
C ARG A 42 -9.45 -3.21 -2.16
N LYS A 43 -9.47 -4.31 -1.40
CA LYS A 43 -9.97 -5.61 -1.90
C LYS A 43 -11.50 -5.67 -1.97
N VAL A 44 -12.17 -4.83 -1.19
CA VAL A 44 -13.62 -4.80 -1.01
C VAL A 44 -14.10 -3.36 -0.93
N ASP A 45 -15.32 -3.11 -1.38
CA ASP A 45 -15.98 -1.83 -1.15
C ASP A 45 -16.44 -1.74 0.32
N TYR A 46 -16.13 -0.62 0.96
CA TYR A 46 -16.50 -0.37 2.34
C TYR A 46 -17.97 -0.04 2.50
N SER A 47 -18.62 0.52 1.47
CA SER A 47 -20.06 0.79 1.46
C SER A 47 -20.88 -0.51 1.58
N GLU A 48 -20.51 -1.52 0.80
CA GLU A 48 -21.13 -2.85 0.82
C GLU A 48 -20.92 -3.55 2.16
N VAL A 49 -19.71 -3.45 2.73
CA VAL A 49 -19.38 -4.01 4.04
C VAL A 49 -20.20 -3.34 5.15
N GLN A 50 -20.38 -2.02 5.09
CA GLN A 50 -21.23 -1.27 6.03
C GLN A 50 -22.70 -1.69 5.90
N ASN A 51 -23.22 -1.81 4.67
CA ASN A 51 -24.58 -2.26 4.41
C ASN A 51 -24.81 -3.69 4.93
N ALA A 52 -23.84 -4.58 4.76
CA ALA A 52 -23.90 -5.93 5.31
C ALA A 52 -23.88 -5.93 6.85
N MET A 53 -23.14 -5.03 7.48
CA MET A 53 -23.12 -4.87 8.94
C MET A 53 -24.42 -4.28 9.51
N ARG A 54 -25.22 -3.56 8.72
CA ARG A 54 -26.53 -3.00 9.14
C ARG A 54 -27.66 -4.04 9.13
N LYS A 55 -27.45 -5.24 8.57
CA LYS A 55 -28.45 -6.31 8.57
C LYS A 55 -28.64 -6.89 9.96
N GLU A 56 -29.87 -7.29 10.30
CA GLU A 56 -30.15 -7.97 11.56
C GLU A 56 -29.29 -9.24 11.69
N ARG A 57 -28.67 -9.44 12.87
CA ARG A 57 -27.74 -10.54 13.21
C ARG A 57 -26.36 -10.51 12.52
N ALA A 58 -25.95 -9.40 11.90
CA ALA A 58 -24.61 -9.28 11.37
C ALA A 58 -23.54 -9.25 12.48
N THR A 59 -22.54 -10.14 12.37
CA THR A 59 -21.32 -10.10 13.21
C THR A 59 -20.11 -9.79 12.36
N PHE A 60 -19.08 -9.16 12.95
CA PHE A 60 -17.82 -8.89 12.24
C PHE A 60 -17.20 -10.12 11.58
N ARG A 61 -17.29 -11.29 12.23
CA ARG A 61 -16.78 -12.56 11.68
C ARG A 61 -17.62 -13.07 10.51
N SER A 62 -18.95 -12.96 10.59
CA SER A 62 -19.84 -13.37 9.51
C SER A 62 -19.64 -12.52 8.24
N VAL A 63 -19.54 -11.20 8.40
CA VAL A 63 -19.32 -10.27 7.27
C VAL A 63 -17.91 -10.43 6.71
N ALA A 64 -16.90 -10.59 7.57
CA ALA A 64 -15.54 -10.90 7.13
C ALA A 64 -15.48 -12.16 6.25
N ARG A 65 -16.19 -13.23 6.65
CA ARG A 65 -16.29 -14.47 5.87
C ARG A 65 -17.03 -14.25 4.55
N GLN A 66 -18.14 -13.51 4.54
CA GLN A 66 -18.92 -13.21 3.34
C GLN A 66 -18.08 -12.50 2.27
N PHE A 67 -17.23 -11.55 2.69
CA PHE A 67 -16.39 -10.76 1.77
C PHE A 67 -14.97 -11.32 1.59
N GLY A 68 -14.65 -12.47 2.19
CA GLY A 68 -13.31 -13.08 2.10
C GLY A 68 -12.18 -12.21 2.66
N VAL A 69 -12.46 -11.35 3.64
CA VAL A 69 -11.50 -10.42 4.25
C VAL A 69 -11.29 -10.72 5.72
N GLY A 70 -10.19 -10.24 6.30
CA GLY A 70 -9.99 -10.30 7.75
C GLY A 70 -10.91 -9.35 8.50
N VAL A 71 -11.25 -9.68 9.75
CA VAL A 71 -12.10 -8.87 10.66
C VAL A 71 -11.62 -7.42 10.78
N ALA A 72 -10.30 -7.20 10.82
CA ALA A 72 -9.72 -5.86 10.87
C ALA A 72 -10.10 -4.99 9.65
N THR A 73 -10.36 -5.60 8.50
CA THR A 73 -10.82 -4.88 7.29
C THR A 73 -12.26 -4.41 7.45
N VAL A 74 -13.12 -5.24 8.05
CA VAL A 74 -14.51 -4.88 8.37
C VAL A 74 -14.55 -3.73 9.39
N GLN A 75 -13.77 -3.82 10.46
CA GLN A 75 -13.68 -2.75 11.46
C GLN A 75 -13.14 -1.44 10.86
N ARG A 76 -12.15 -1.53 9.96
CA ARG A 76 -11.62 -0.35 9.24
C ARG A 76 -12.67 0.28 8.34
N ALA A 77 -13.50 -0.52 7.67
CA ALA A 77 -14.59 -0.02 6.84
C ALA A 77 -15.59 0.81 7.66
N LEU A 78 -15.94 0.35 8.86
CA LEU A 78 -16.84 1.09 9.75
C LEU A 78 -16.21 2.36 10.35
N LYS A 79 -14.90 2.36 10.60
CA LYS A 79 -14.21 3.54 11.16
C LYS A 79 -14.10 4.71 10.18
N ILE A 80 -14.17 4.45 8.87
CA ILE A 80 -13.98 5.48 7.84
C ILE A 80 -15.19 6.41 7.74
N ASP A 81 -16.40 5.93 7.97
CA ASP A 81 -17.61 6.78 7.96
C ASP A 81 -17.55 7.87 9.03
N ILE A 82 -16.99 7.55 10.21
CA ILE A 82 -16.87 8.48 11.33
C ILE A 82 -15.94 9.66 11.01
N LYS A 83 -15.02 9.52 10.04
CA LYS A 83 -14.05 10.56 9.68
C LYS A 83 -14.45 11.44 8.50
N ASN A 84 -15.45 11.03 7.71
CA ASN A 84 -15.88 11.77 6.52
C ASN A 84 -17.20 12.53 6.74
N GLY A 85 -17.71 12.55 7.98
CA GLY A 85 -18.98 13.18 8.37
C GLY A 85 -18.83 14.45 9.22
N ASP A 86 -17.62 15.01 9.32
CA ASP A 86 -17.32 16.33 9.90
C ASP A 86 -16.76 17.27 8.81
#